data_AF-A0A3D1LMG4-F1
#
_entry.id   AF-A0A3D1LMG4-F1
#
_cell.length_a   1.000
_cell.length_b   1.000
_cell.length_c   1.000
_cell.angle_alpha   90.00
_cell.angle_beta   90.00
_cell.angle_gamma   90.00
#
_symmetry.space_group_name_H-M   'P 1'
#
loop_
_entity.id
_entity.type
_entity.pdbx_description
1 polymer ?
#
loop_
_entity_poly.entity_id
_entity_poly.type
_entity_poly.pdbx_seq_one_letter_code
_entity_poly.pdbx_strand_id
1 'polypeptide(L)' 'MVCELFVCCRFLNNIMKELPKTAEYIKNKLCYGEYENCVRFRIYKEFGEKHIPFDLHPEDTEEVKKIIQCLRKREQAEK' A
#
# COMPACT_ATOMS: atom_id res chain seq x y z
N MET A 1 -10.41 -4.91 -12.22
CA MET A 1 -9.00 -4.73 -12.62
C MET A 1 -8.12 -5.24 -11.49
N VAL A 2 -6.93 -5.74 -11.79
CA VAL A 2 -5.99 -6.25 -10.77
C VAL A 2 -5.01 -5.15 -10.38
N CYS A 3 -4.68 -5.07 -9.10
CA CYS A 3 -3.67 -4.15 -8.57
C CYS A 3 -2.32 -4.31 -9.28
N GLU A 4 -1.77 -3.22 -9.83
CA GLU A 4 -0.45 -3.22 -10.49
C GLU A 4 0.69 -3.58 -9.54
N LEU A 5 0.53 -3.25 -8.26
CA LEU A 5 1.51 -3.57 -7.21
C LEU A 5 1.45 -5.06 -6.81
N PHE A 6 0.52 -5.87 -7.31
CA PHE A 6 0.25 -7.21 -6.79
C PHE A 6 1.51 -8.10 -6.74
N VAL A 7 2.30 -8.11 -7.83
CA VAL A 7 3.51 -8.95 -7.94
C VAL A 7 4.62 -8.45 -6.99
N CYS A 8 4.74 -7.14 -6.83
CA CYS A 8 5.81 -6.50 -6.04
C CYS A 8 5.39 -6.13 -4.61
N CYS A 9 4.17 -6.49 -4.19
CA CYS A 9 3.61 -6.05 -2.91
C CYS A 9 4.33 -6.74 -1.75
N ARG A 10 5.29 -6.03 -1.14
CA ARG A 10 6.07 -6.53 0.02
C ARG A 10 5.18 -6.95 1.20
N PHE A 11 4.02 -6.32 1.39
CA PHE A 11 3.08 -6.71 2.43
C PHE A 11 2.55 -8.14 2.20
N LEU A 12 2.10 -8.45 0.99
CA LEU A 12 1.61 -9.79 0.67
C LEU A 12 2.74 -10.83 0.60
N ASN A 13 3.90 -10.45 0.08
CA ASN A 13 5.02 -11.37 -0.13
C ASN A 13 5.82 -11.67 1.14
N ASN A 14 5.88 -10.74 2.10
CA ASN A 14 6.61 -10.93 3.36
C ASN A 14 5.68 -11.09 4.56
N ILE A 15 4.85 -10.09 4.88
CA ILE A 15 4.05 -10.09 6.12
C ILE A 15 2.99 -11.19 6.10
N MET A 16 2.29 -11.34 4.98
CA MET A 16 1.16 -12.26 4.88
C MET A 16 1.55 -13.70 4.56
N LYS A 17 2.85 -14.01 4.48
CA LYS A 17 3.35 -15.35 4.18
C LYS A 17 2.97 -16.36 5.27
N GLU A 18 2.99 -15.92 6.53
CA GLU A 18 2.63 -16.74 7.69
C GLU A 18 1.11 -16.82 7.93
N LEU A 19 0.31 -16.01 7.23
CA LEU A 19 -1.15 -15.90 7.41
C LEU A 19 -1.89 -16.04 6.06
N PRO A 20 -1.87 -17.22 5.43
CA PRO A 20 -2.34 -17.40 4.04
C PRO A 20 -3.83 -17.12 3.86
N LYS A 21 -4.69 -17.47 4.83
CA LYS A 21 -6.14 -17.20 4.76
C LYS A 21 -6.44 -15.70 4.79
N THR A 22 -5.78 -14.96 5.68
CA THR A 22 -5.90 -13.50 5.75
C THR A 22 -5.31 -12.85 4.49
N ALA A 23 -4.21 -13.41 3.97
CA ALA A 23 -3.62 -12.96 2.70
C ALA A 23 -4.62 -13.05 1.56
N GLU A 24 -5.31 -14.19 1.43
CA GLU A 24 -6.30 -14.43 0.39
C GLU A 24 -7.50 -13.47 0.52
N TYR A 25 -8.00 -13.25 1.73
CA TYR A 25 -9.05 -12.26 1.97
C TYR A 25 -8.65 -10.85 1.51
N ILE A 26 -7.45 -10.39 1.91
CA ILE A 26 -6.93 -9.09 1.51
C ILE A 26 -6.72 -9.03 -0.01
N LYS A 27 -6.22 -10.08 -0.64
CA LYS A 27 -6.06 -10.15 -2.10
C LYS A 27 -7.40 -10.02 -2.81
N ASN A 28 -8.41 -10.77 -2.39
CA ASN A 28 -9.75 -10.71 -2.99
C ASN A 28 -10.39 -9.33 -2.82
N LYS A 29 -10.33 -8.77 -1.60
CA LYS A 29 -10.93 -7.48 -1.30
C LYS A 29 -10.21 -6.32 -1.98
N LEU A 30 -8.89 -6.24 -1.84
CA LEU A 30 -8.09 -5.06 -2.20
C LEU A 30 -7.20 -5.26 -3.42
N CYS A 31 -6.81 -6.47 -3.81
CA CYS A 31 -5.99 -6.63 -5.02
C CYS A 31 -6.81 -6.90 -6.28
N TYR A 32 -7.91 -7.64 -6.13
CA TYR A 32 -8.81 -8.00 -7.24
C TYR A 32 -10.10 -7.17 -7.27
N GLY A 33 -10.44 -6.51 -6.15
CA GLY A 33 -11.59 -5.61 -6.04
C GLY A 33 -11.15 -4.15 -5.97
N GLU A 34 -11.13 -3.62 -4.75
CA GLU A 34 -11.00 -2.18 -4.45
C GLU A 34 -9.54 -1.76 -4.23
N TYR A 35 -8.67 -2.00 -5.21
CA TYR A 35 -7.25 -1.63 -5.10
C TYR A 35 -7.00 -0.13 -4.99
N GLU A 36 -7.94 0.70 -5.44
CA GLU A 36 -7.88 2.15 -5.28
C GLU A 36 -8.03 2.58 -3.80
N ASN A 37 -8.73 1.76 -3.00
CA ASN A 37 -8.87 1.97 -1.56
C ASN A 37 -7.66 1.45 -0.78
N CYS A 38 -6.80 0.63 -1.39
CA CYS A 38 -5.58 0.14 -0.77
C CYS A 38 -4.60 1.28 -0.54
N VAL A 39 -4.28 1.55 0.73
CA VAL A 39 -3.41 2.67 1.08
C VAL A 39 -2.00 2.56 0.52
N ARG A 40 -1.50 1.33 0.38
CA ARG A 40 -0.19 1.04 -0.22
C ARG A 40 -0.18 1.36 -1.71
N PHE A 41 -1.28 1.09 -2.42
CA PHE A 41 -1.43 1.43 -3.83
C PHE A 41 -1.51 2.95 -4.04
N ARG A 42 -2.19 3.67 -3.14
CA ARG A 42 -2.26 5.14 -3.19
C ARG A 42 -0.89 5.80 -3.03
N ILE A 43 -0.07 5.35 -2.07
CA ILE A 43 1.31 5.83 -1.93
C ILE A 43 2.14 5.46 -3.16
N TYR A 44 2.03 4.23 -3.66
CA TYR A 44 2.73 3.80 -4.87
C TYR A 44 2.43 4.69 -6.08
N LYS A 45 1.15 5.00 -6.31
CA LYS A 45 0.71 5.80 -7.46
C LYS A 45 1.26 7.23 -7.42
N GLU A 46 1.49 7.77 -6.23
CA GLU A 46 1.91 9.16 -6.05
C GLU A 46 3.43 9.32 -5.86
N PHE A 47 4.07 8.43 -5.10
CA PHE A 47 5.48 8.54 -4.70
C PHE A 47 6.35 7.35 -5.14
N GLY A 48 5.75 6.29 -5.69
CA GLY A 48 6.44 5.06 -6.06
C GLY A 48 6.71 4.11 -4.89
N GLU A 49 7.33 2.96 -5.20
CA GLU A 49 7.47 1.83 -4.27
C GLU A 49 8.38 2.08 -3.06
N LYS A 50 9.34 3.01 -3.18
CA LYS A 50 10.38 3.23 -2.17
C LYS A 50 9.83 3.89 -0.90
N HIS A 51 8.70 4.58 -1.01
CA HIS A 51 8.10 5.36 0.07
C HIS A 51 6.99 4.64 0.83
N ILE A 52 6.72 3.36 0.49
CA ILE A 52 5.68 2.57 1.15
C ILE A 52 6.26 1.93 2.41
N PRO A 53 5.78 2.29 3.62
CA PRO A 53 6.27 1.68 4.85
C PRO A 53 5.99 0.17 4.89
N PHE A 54 6.89 -0.57 5.52
CA PHE A 54 6.73 -2.03 5.65
C PHE A 54 5.50 -2.37 6.49
N ASP A 55 5.36 -1.73 7.64
CA ASP A 55 4.32 -1.98 8.64
C ASP A 55 2.96 -1.34 8.31
N LEU A 56 2.84 -0.63 7.18
CA LEU A 56 1.57 -0.01 6.79
C LEU A 56 0.57 -1.06 6.30
N HIS A 57 -0.49 -1.25 7.09
CA HIS A 57 -1.59 -2.14 6.75
C HIS A 57 -2.42 -1.55 5.58
N PRO A 58 -2.85 -2.36 4.60
CA PRO A 58 -3.52 -1.87 3.39
C PRO A 58 -4.88 -1.18 3.62
N GLU A 59 -5.47 -1.31 4.81
CA GLU A 59 -6.74 -0.68 5.22
C GLU A 59 -6.56 0.53 6.16
N ASP A 60 -5.32 0.91 6.52
CA ASP A 60 -5.07 2.00 7.47
C ASP A 60 -5.17 3.38 6.80
N THR A 61 -6.41 3.82 6.59
CA THR A 61 -6.74 5.07 5.88
C THR A 61 -6.39 6.33 6.66
N GLU A 62 -6.20 6.25 7.97
CA GLU A 62 -5.80 7.40 8.78
C GLU A 62 -4.29 7.59 8.74
N GLU A 63 -3.52 6.51 8.89
CA GLU A 63 -2.07 6.59 8.84
C GLU A 63 -1.57 6.97 7.44
N VAL A 64 -2.23 6.50 6.38
CA VAL A 64 -1.86 6.87 5.00
C VAL A 64 -1.99 8.37 4.76
N LYS A 65 -2.99 9.05 5.33
CA LYS A 65 -3.18 10.49 5.14
C LYS A 65 -1.97 11.26 5.69
N LYS A 66 -1.50 10.87 6.88
CA LYS A 66 -0.32 11.47 7.51
C LYS A 66 0.94 11.20 6.69
N ILE A 67 1.12 9.96 6.22
CA ILE A 67 2.28 9.58 5.40
C ILE A 67 2.30 10.36 4.10
N ILE A 68 1.20 10.40 3.34
CA ILE A 68 1.09 11.15 2.09
C ILE A 68 1.36 12.64 2.36
N GLN A 69 0.77 13.22 3.41
CA GLN A 69 1.02 14.62 3.74
C GLN A 69 2.50 14.89 4.08
N CYS A 70 3.15 13.98 4.81
CA CYS A 70 4.58 14.06 5.11
C CYS A 70 5.44 13.97 3.85
N LEU A 71 5.14 13.02 2.96
CA LEU A 71 5.85 12.83 1.70
C LEU A 71 5.71 14.05 0.78
N ARG A 72 4.50 14.63 0.64
CA ARG A 72 4.28 15.86 -0.13
C ARG A 72 5.12 17.03 0.40
N LYS A 73 5.16 17.20 1.72
CA LYS A 73 5.97 18.27 2.34
C LYS A 73 7.46 18.07 2.05
N ARG A 74 7.93 16.82 2.06
CA ARG A 74 9.33 16.48 1.75
C ARG A 74 9.67 16.80 0.30
N GLU A 75 8.83 16.42 -0.66
CA GLU A 75 9.05 16.78 -2.08
C GLU A 75 9.05 18.29 -2.32
N GLN A 76 8.23 19.04 -1.57
CA GLN A 76 8.20 20.50 -1.65
C GLN A 76 9.44 21.16 -1.04
N ALA A 77 10.09 20.53 -0.06
CA ALA A 77 11.30 21.04 0.58
C ALA A 77 12.58 20.69 -0.19
N GLU A 78 12.55 19.66 -1.04
CA GLU A 78 13.66 19.22 -1.89
C GLU A 78 13.66 19.92 -3.28
N LYS A 79 12.64 20.74 -3.58
CA LYS A 79 12.54 21.61 -4.77
C LYS A 79 13.01 23.04 -4.47
#